data_AF-A0A7Z9WAS0-F1
#
_entry.id   AF-A0A7Z9WAS0-F1
#
_cell.length_a   1.000
_cell.length_b   1.000
_cell.length_c   1.000
_cell.angle_alpha   90.00
_cell.angle_beta   90.00
_cell.angle_gamma   90.00
#
_symmetry.space_group_name_H-M   'P 1'
#
loop_
_entity.id
_entity.type
_entity.pdbx_description
1 polymer ?
#
loop_
_entity_poly.entity_id
_entity_poly.type
_entity_poly.pdbx_seq_one_letter_code
_entity_poly.pdbx_strand_id
1 'polypeptide(L)'
;MSLLKGRFILSYTTSCMSMKKSTICMYKHIQGFSFLSLLLLVFLLASPGFAARITDGVTRHRLQNGLTVLLKEDNSAPVVSIQIWVKAGSANETELEAGITHFIEHMIFKGTKKRGPGEIARAIEAAGGSINAYTSYDRTVYYVEMPREAALLGLDILLDAVQNATFEPVEIQREKEVVLEELRRSLDSPWRRLGLEHNWLSYQGHPYGRPIIGFQHTIKNFNRKMILNYVNKWYCPENMVLVAVGDFDREAFLKEIMRLTKDFPKRGAGRAFKKVINPHQSFLRRLLLPESVEQLYLEVSWHIPPARHRHIPALDVLEVILGGGKSSRLPKRLKMDSNLVHTLSVASYSMAMAGQFSISATLDPSNLDSTLEAICDELEKLIIKGPTRQELHKAISQVETSFLWGMERMAGQARVLGYFETIEADFKECDRYIEKIRKVSGREIAEVASTYLLPQKLTIGIMHPIKSSPT
;
A
#
# COMPACT_ATOMS: atom_id res chain seq x y z
N MET A 1 -26.86 39.35 -28.48
CA MET A 1 -27.81 40.43 -28.15
C MET A 1 -27.00 41.66 -27.76
N SER A 2 -27.17 42.75 -28.54
CA SER A 2 -26.87 44.19 -28.31
C SER A 2 -25.64 44.57 -27.46
N LEU A 3 -24.69 45.45 -27.79
CA LEU A 3 -24.51 46.58 -28.74
C LEU A 3 -23.73 47.63 -27.90
N LEU A 4 -22.57 48.09 -28.37
CA LEU A 4 -21.93 49.42 -28.11
C LEU A 4 -20.53 49.36 -28.77
N LYS A 5 -20.37 49.67 -30.06
CA LYS A 5 -20.15 50.99 -30.73
C LYS A 5 -19.01 51.85 -30.15
N GLY A 6 -18.03 52.15 -31.01
CA GLY A 6 -17.10 53.30 -30.91
C GLY A 6 -15.66 52.99 -31.39
N ARG A 7 -15.42 52.69 -32.68
CA ARG A 7 -14.83 53.60 -33.70
C ARG A 7 -13.73 54.57 -33.19
N PHE A 8 -12.49 54.34 -33.64
CA PHE A 8 -11.65 55.38 -34.24
C PHE A 8 -10.85 54.78 -35.40
N ILE A 9 -11.03 55.37 -36.58
CA ILE A 9 -10.29 55.12 -37.83
C ILE A 9 -9.47 56.39 -38.06
N LEU A 10 -8.19 56.24 -38.37
CA LEU A 10 -7.48 57.20 -39.22
C LEU A 10 -6.59 56.42 -40.18
N SER A 11 -6.95 56.56 -41.45
CA SER A 11 -6.27 56.06 -42.64
C SER A 11 -5.29 57.10 -43.18
N TYR A 12 -4.60 56.71 -44.28
CA TYR A 12 -3.68 57.47 -45.15
C TYR A 12 -2.21 57.37 -44.70
N THR A 13 -1.23 56.96 -45.52
CA THR A 13 -1.11 57.05 -46.98
C THR A 13 0.02 56.15 -47.47
N THR A 14 -0.16 55.60 -48.67
CA THR A 14 0.85 54.95 -49.51
C THR A 14 1.89 55.98 -49.99
N SER A 15 3.18 55.65 -49.92
CA SER A 15 4.17 56.18 -50.88
C SER A 15 5.32 55.20 -51.05
N CYS A 16 5.58 54.87 -52.30
CA CYS A 16 6.64 54.00 -52.78
C CYS A 16 7.60 54.89 -53.56
N MET A 17 8.90 54.92 -53.22
CA MET A 17 10.00 55.10 -54.19
C MET A 17 11.40 55.03 -53.55
N SER A 18 12.22 54.16 -54.15
CA SER A 18 13.62 54.38 -54.59
C SER A 18 14.81 54.33 -53.59
N MET A 19 15.54 53.22 -53.72
CA MET A 19 17.00 53.08 -53.97
C MET A 19 18.09 53.64 -53.03
N LYS A 20 19.01 52.69 -52.75
CA LYS A 20 20.50 52.76 -52.74
C LYS A 20 21.25 53.05 -51.42
N LYS A 21 22.01 52.00 -51.04
CA LYS A 21 23.43 51.98 -50.61
C LYS A 21 23.87 53.00 -49.56
N SER A 22 24.02 52.52 -48.33
CA SER A 22 25.15 52.73 -47.39
C SER A 22 24.60 52.41 -45.99
N THR A 23 25.04 51.37 -45.28
CA THR A 23 26.09 51.53 -44.28
C THR A 23 26.61 50.14 -43.89
N ILE A 24 27.77 49.80 -44.42
CA ILE A 24 28.66 48.75 -43.92
C ILE A 24 29.52 49.43 -42.86
N CYS A 25 29.17 49.34 -41.57
CA CYS A 25 30.11 49.46 -40.44
C CYS A 25 29.39 49.34 -39.09
N MET A 26 28.98 48.14 -38.71
CA MET A 26 28.75 47.81 -37.29
C MET A 26 28.85 46.29 -37.09
N TYR A 27 29.93 45.70 -37.62
CA TYR A 27 30.27 44.28 -37.47
C TYR A 27 31.69 44.16 -36.94
N LYS A 28 31.96 44.76 -35.78
CA LYS A 28 33.25 44.66 -35.07
C LYS A 28 33.05 45.13 -33.63
N HIS A 29 32.36 44.33 -32.80
CA HIS A 29 32.54 44.29 -31.34
C HIS A 29 31.64 43.26 -30.63
N ILE A 30 31.35 42.11 -31.26
CA ILE A 30 30.84 40.93 -30.52
C ILE A 30 31.61 39.71 -31.03
N GLN A 31 32.94 39.75 -30.94
CA GLN A 31 33.79 38.58 -30.96
C GLN A 31 34.34 38.43 -29.55
N GLY A 32 33.82 37.46 -28.79
CA GLY A 32 34.28 37.24 -27.43
C GLY A 32 33.41 36.32 -26.57
N PHE A 33 32.15 36.04 -26.93
CA PHE A 33 31.40 34.95 -26.30
C PHE A 33 31.69 33.65 -27.05
N SER A 34 32.74 32.99 -26.58
CA SER A 34 33.21 31.69 -27.01
C SER A 34 32.03 30.69 -27.09
N PHE A 35 31.92 29.97 -28.20
CA PHE A 35 31.00 28.83 -28.37
C PHE A 35 31.16 27.80 -27.23
N LEU A 36 32.35 27.78 -26.60
CA LEU A 36 32.68 26.98 -25.42
C LEU A 36 31.90 27.39 -24.16
N SER A 37 31.56 28.68 -24.00
CA SER A 37 30.76 29.19 -22.87
C SER A 37 29.29 28.77 -22.96
N LEU A 38 28.74 28.68 -24.17
CA LEU A 38 27.37 28.19 -24.40
C LEU A 38 27.30 26.66 -24.22
N LEU A 39 28.34 25.94 -24.66
CA LEU A 39 28.48 24.49 -24.43
C LEU A 39 28.69 24.15 -22.95
N LEU A 40 29.44 24.97 -22.19
CA LEU A 40 29.57 24.81 -20.74
C LEU A 40 28.24 25.06 -20.01
N LEU A 41 27.42 26.00 -20.47
CA LEU A 41 26.10 26.28 -19.87
C LEU A 41 25.11 25.13 -20.11
N VAL A 42 25.17 24.49 -21.29
CA VAL A 42 24.39 23.29 -21.61
C VAL A 42 24.91 22.06 -20.85
N PHE A 43 26.23 21.94 -20.62
CA PHE A 43 26.80 20.88 -19.77
C PHE A 43 26.51 21.09 -18.28
N LEU A 44 26.45 22.33 -17.79
CA LEU A 44 26.06 22.65 -16.41
C LEU A 44 24.58 22.35 -16.14
N LEU A 45 23.71 22.52 -17.15
CA LEU A 45 22.30 22.11 -17.09
C LEU A 45 22.07 20.60 -17.37
N ALA A 46 23.09 19.91 -17.90
CA ALA A 46 23.09 18.47 -18.14
C ALA A 46 23.95 17.70 -17.11
N SER A 47 24.16 18.27 -15.93
CA SER A 47 24.43 17.41 -14.77
C SER A 47 23.19 16.53 -14.62
N PRO A 48 23.30 15.18 -14.60
CA PRO A 48 22.18 14.38 -14.15
C PRO A 48 21.90 14.89 -12.74
N GLY A 49 20.85 15.69 -12.59
CA GLY A 49 20.39 16.10 -11.28
C GLY A 49 20.26 14.80 -10.52
N PHE A 50 21.00 14.66 -9.42
CA PHE A 50 20.78 13.57 -8.50
C PHE A 50 19.33 13.71 -8.09
N ALA A 51 18.45 12.94 -8.74
CA ALA A 51 17.05 12.90 -8.36
C ALA A 51 17.07 12.42 -6.91
N ALA A 52 16.57 13.27 -6.01
CA ALA A 52 16.53 12.95 -4.59
C ALA A 52 15.91 11.56 -4.44
N ARG A 53 16.67 10.65 -3.81
CA ARG A 53 16.22 9.30 -3.53
C ARG A 53 15.36 9.32 -2.30
N ILE A 54 14.45 8.37 -2.23
CA ILE A 54 13.57 8.21 -1.08
C ILE A 54 14.37 7.95 0.19
N THR A 55 15.44 7.17 0.02
CA THR A 55 16.33 6.77 1.10
C THR A 55 17.36 7.82 1.50
N ASP A 56 17.39 8.97 0.84
CA ASP A 56 18.28 10.07 1.22
C ASP A 56 17.98 10.52 2.66
N GLY A 57 19.05 10.67 3.45
CA GLY A 57 18.95 11.04 4.87
C GLY A 57 18.50 9.92 5.82
N VAL A 58 18.17 8.72 5.32
CA VAL A 58 17.82 7.58 6.17
C VAL A 58 19.07 6.95 6.77
N THR A 59 19.08 6.79 8.10
CA THR A 59 20.10 6.02 8.82
C THR A 59 19.50 4.73 9.36
N ARG A 60 20.25 3.62 9.20
CA ARG A 60 19.86 2.30 9.69
C ARG A 60 20.79 1.86 10.80
N HIS A 61 20.22 1.56 11.96
CA HIS A 61 20.94 1.08 13.14
C HIS A 61 20.44 -0.31 13.52
N ARG A 62 21.36 -1.23 13.82
CA ARG A 62 21.03 -2.51 14.44
C ARG A 62 21.50 -2.45 15.89
N LEU A 63 20.56 -2.40 16.83
CA LEU A 63 20.86 -2.30 18.25
C LEU A 63 21.40 -3.62 18.80
N GLN A 64 22.06 -3.56 19.96
CA GLN A 64 22.61 -4.75 20.62
C GLN A 64 21.55 -5.79 21.00
N ASN A 65 20.33 -5.34 21.35
CA ASN A 65 19.19 -6.22 21.62
C ASN A 65 18.58 -6.83 20.34
N GLY A 66 19.08 -6.46 19.14
CA GLY A 66 18.59 -6.98 17.88
C GLY A 66 17.49 -6.15 17.21
N LEU A 67 17.00 -5.06 17.82
CA LEU A 67 16.05 -4.17 17.15
C LEU A 67 16.72 -3.48 15.93
N THR A 68 16.05 -3.52 14.77
CA THR A 68 16.42 -2.64 13.66
C THR A 68 15.70 -1.30 13.81
N VAL A 69 16.43 -0.20 13.67
CA VAL A 69 15.92 1.17 13.75
C VAL A 69 16.25 1.90 12.46
N LEU A 70 15.24 2.50 11.82
CA LEU A 70 15.37 3.41 10.69
C LEU A 70 14.96 4.81 11.12
N LEU A 71 15.87 5.78 10.99
CA LEU A 71 15.60 7.18 11.31
C LEU A 71 15.82 8.05 10.08
N LYS A 72 14.84 8.88 9.75
CA LYS A 72 14.95 9.93 8.73
C LYS A 72 14.53 11.25 9.34
N GLU A 73 15.46 12.18 9.40
CA GLU A 73 15.15 13.54 9.84
C GLU A 73 14.55 14.31 8.66
N ASP A 74 13.42 14.96 8.89
CA ASP A 74 12.71 15.76 7.90
C ASP A 74 12.05 16.96 8.61
N ASN A 75 12.68 18.12 8.46
CA ASN A 75 12.27 19.36 9.15
C ASN A 75 11.29 20.19 8.32
N SER A 76 10.64 19.61 7.30
CA SER A 76 9.65 20.30 6.46
C SER A 76 8.31 20.55 7.17
N ALA A 77 8.03 19.84 8.26
CA ALA A 77 6.89 20.07 9.14
C ALA A 77 7.24 19.67 10.59
N PRO A 78 6.71 20.37 11.62
CA PRO A 78 7.03 20.13 13.04
C PRO A 78 6.29 18.91 13.61
N VAL A 79 6.32 17.78 12.90
CA VAL A 79 5.64 16.53 13.25
C VAL A 79 6.58 15.33 13.07
N VAL A 80 6.33 14.26 13.82
CA VAL A 80 7.10 13.02 13.79
C VAL A 80 6.14 11.84 13.72
N SER A 81 6.34 10.96 12.74
CA SER A 81 5.70 9.65 12.70
C SER A 81 6.66 8.60 13.25
N ILE A 82 6.18 7.81 14.21
CA ILE A 82 6.93 6.71 14.83
C ILE A 82 6.12 5.44 14.63
N GLN A 83 6.74 4.41 14.05
CA GLN A 83 6.08 3.16 13.73
C GLN A 83 6.91 1.97 14.23
N ILE A 84 6.24 0.98 14.81
CA ILE A 84 6.82 -0.30 15.17
C ILE A 84 6.18 -1.37 14.29
N TRP A 85 7.01 -2.00 13.47
CA TRP A 85 6.63 -3.07 12.56
C TRP A 85 7.05 -4.41 13.16
N VAL A 86 6.08 -5.22 13.54
CA VAL A 86 6.30 -6.60 13.96
C VAL A 86 6.20 -7.49 12.72
N LYS A 87 7.22 -8.30 12.44
CA LYS A 87 7.25 -9.29 11.35
C LYS A 87 6.39 -10.52 11.67
N ALA A 88 5.17 -10.28 12.16
CA ALA A 88 4.15 -11.28 12.44
C ALA A 88 2.77 -10.72 12.11
N GLY A 89 1.96 -11.51 11.44
CA GLY A 89 0.58 -11.23 11.05
C GLY A 89 -0.28 -12.49 11.15
N SER A 90 -1.50 -12.48 10.61
CA SER A 90 -2.39 -13.64 10.70
C SER A 90 -1.82 -14.92 10.06
N ALA A 91 -0.88 -14.79 9.12
CA ALA A 91 -0.24 -15.95 8.51
C ALA A 91 0.73 -16.69 9.46
N ASN A 92 1.11 -16.08 10.59
CA ASN A 92 1.96 -16.69 11.62
C ASN A 92 1.16 -17.52 12.64
N GLU A 93 -0.16 -17.48 12.57
CA GLU A 93 -1.06 -18.13 13.50
C GLU A 93 -1.20 -19.61 13.18
N THR A 94 -1.32 -20.43 14.22
CA THR A 94 -1.89 -21.78 14.10
C THR A 94 -3.42 -21.71 13.93
N GLU A 95 -4.06 -22.83 13.61
CA GLU A 95 -5.53 -22.85 13.49
C GLU A 95 -6.25 -22.48 14.79
N LEU A 96 -5.71 -22.90 15.95
CA LEU A 96 -6.24 -22.54 17.27
C LEU A 96 -5.99 -21.07 17.65
N GLU A 97 -5.04 -20.43 16.96
CA GLU A 97 -4.66 -19.04 17.15
C GLU A 97 -5.28 -18.11 16.10
N ALA A 98 -6.13 -18.60 15.19
CA ALA A 98 -6.66 -17.78 14.10
C ALA A 98 -7.38 -16.52 14.65
N GLY A 99 -6.87 -15.34 14.32
CA GLY A 99 -7.32 -14.03 14.80
C GLY A 99 -6.57 -13.48 16.03
N ILE A 100 -5.64 -14.23 16.63
CA ILE A 100 -4.96 -13.80 17.86
C ILE A 100 -4.09 -12.58 17.63
N THR A 101 -3.53 -12.41 16.43
CA THR A 101 -2.68 -11.25 16.11
C THR A 101 -3.51 -9.98 16.07
N HIS A 102 -4.66 -10.02 15.41
CA HIS A 102 -5.63 -8.94 15.40
C HIS A 102 -6.17 -8.65 16.80
N PHE A 103 -6.44 -9.70 17.59
CA PHE A 103 -6.87 -9.52 18.97
C PHE A 103 -5.78 -8.86 19.84
N ILE A 104 -4.51 -9.21 19.65
CA ILE A 104 -3.39 -8.55 20.34
C ILE A 104 -3.28 -7.08 19.96
N GLU A 105 -3.54 -6.75 18.69
CA GLU A 105 -3.54 -5.37 18.22
C GLU A 105 -4.52 -4.50 19.02
N HIS A 106 -5.75 -4.96 19.22
CA HIS A 106 -6.74 -4.30 20.07
C HIS A 106 -6.28 -4.19 21.53
N MET A 107 -5.65 -5.26 22.04
CA MET A 107 -5.30 -5.37 23.45
C MET A 107 -4.06 -4.57 23.84
N ILE A 108 -3.14 -4.30 22.92
CA ILE A 108 -1.83 -3.70 23.25
C ILE A 108 -1.98 -2.30 23.87
N PHE A 109 -3.05 -1.58 23.51
CA PHE A 109 -3.37 -0.25 24.01
C PHE A 109 -4.34 -0.26 25.21
N LYS A 110 -4.73 -1.44 25.72
CA LYS A 110 -5.63 -1.57 26.89
C LYS A 110 -4.94 -1.46 28.22
N GLY A 111 -3.62 -1.29 28.23
CA GLY A 111 -2.87 -0.92 29.42
C GLY A 111 -1.52 -1.63 29.54
N THR A 112 -0.64 -0.97 30.27
CA THR A 112 0.68 -1.45 30.68
C THR A 112 0.77 -1.36 32.21
N LYS A 113 1.93 -1.72 32.77
CA LYS A 113 2.20 -1.46 34.19
C LYS A 113 2.27 0.04 34.53
N LYS A 114 2.60 0.89 33.56
CA LYS A 114 2.75 2.34 33.75
C LYS A 114 1.46 3.11 33.48
N ARG A 115 0.58 2.57 32.63
CA ARG A 115 -0.60 3.26 32.09
C ARG A 115 -1.81 2.34 32.11
N GLY A 116 -2.85 2.74 32.83
CA GLY A 116 -4.11 2.02 32.90
C GLY A 116 -4.91 2.04 31.60
N PRO A 117 -6.03 1.29 31.54
CA PRO A 117 -6.93 1.27 30.40
C PRO A 117 -7.40 2.68 30.01
N GLY A 118 -7.26 3.03 28.72
CA GLY A 118 -7.66 4.32 28.17
C GLY A 118 -6.68 5.49 28.42
N GLU A 119 -5.67 5.33 29.29
CA GLU A 119 -4.68 6.37 29.54
C GLU A 119 -3.69 6.54 28.38
N ILE A 120 -3.40 5.46 27.66
CA ILE A 120 -2.50 5.46 26.49
C ILE A 120 -3.00 6.42 25.41
N ALA A 121 -4.24 6.21 24.93
CA ALA A 121 -4.82 7.06 23.89
C ALA A 121 -5.01 8.50 24.38
N ARG A 122 -5.52 8.68 25.61
CA ARG A 122 -5.74 10.01 26.20
C ARG A 122 -4.45 10.82 26.32
N ALA A 123 -3.33 10.19 26.70
CA ALA A 123 -2.04 10.87 26.82
C ALA A 123 -1.50 11.33 25.45
N ILE A 124 -1.70 10.51 24.41
CA ILE A 124 -1.32 10.88 23.03
C ILE A 124 -2.19 12.04 22.52
N GLU A 125 -3.51 11.93 22.67
CA GLU A 125 -4.48 12.95 22.21
C GLU A 125 -4.29 14.28 22.96
N ALA A 126 -4.07 14.25 24.28
CA ALA A 126 -3.81 15.44 25.08
C ALA A 126 -2.52 16.16 24.67
N ALA A 127 -1.57 15.44 24.07
CA ALA A 127 -0.34 15.99 23.52
C ALA A 127 -0.48 16.39 22.03
N GLY A 128 -1.71 16.40 21.48
CA GLY A 128 -1.99 16.77 20.09
C GLY A 128 -1.61 15.70 19.06
N GLY A 129 -1.33 14.48 19.51
CA GLY A 129 -0.97 13.37 18.63
C GLY A 129 -2.14 12.46 18.29
N SER A 130 -1.86 11.47 17.45
CA SER A 130 -2.76 10.35 17.17
C SER A 130 -2.02 9.02 17.33
N ILE A 131 -2.75 7.98 17.72
CA ILE A 131 -2.24 6.62 17.87
C ILE A 131 -3.18 5.65 17.17
N ASN A 132 -2.62 4.67 16.48
CA ASN A 132 -3.41 3.64 15.84
C ASN A 132 -2.54 2.39 15.55
N ALA A 133 -3.17 1.35 15.05
CA ALA A 133 -2.51 0.14 14.60
C ALA A 133 -3.24 -0.49 13.41
N TYR A 134 -2.62 -1.48 12.80
CA TYR A 134 -3.30 -2.40 11.91
C TYR A 134 -2.57 -3.73 11.84
N THR A 135 -3.36 -4.79 11.64
CA THR A 135 -2.87 -6.14 11.37
C THR A 135 -3.07 -6.50 9.91
N SER A 136 -2.08 -7.17 9.32
CA SER A 136 -2.14 -7.76 7.99
C SER A 136 -1.74 -9.23 8.04
N TYR A 137 -1.67 -9.91 6.90
CA TYR A 137 -1.21 -11.29 6.82
C TYR A 137 0.22 -11.46 7.31
N ASP A 138 1.10 -10.51 6.96
CA ASP A 138 2.54 -10.68 7.20
C ASP A 138 3.16 -9.85 8.30
N ARG A 139 2.40 -8.89 8.83
CA ARG A 139 2.91 -7.86 9.70
C ARG A 139 1.79 -7.28 10.55
N THR A 140 2.20 -6.72 11.68
CA THR A 140 1.37 -5.89 12.53
C THR A 140 2.13 -4.59 12.76
N VAL A 141 1.45 -3.45 12.61
CA VAL A 141 2.09 -2.13 12.70
C VAL A 141 1.37 -1.31 13.76
N TYR A 142 2.14 -0.82 14.72
CA TYR A 142 1.68 0.10 15.75
C TYR A 142 2.35 1.44 15.50
N TYR A 143 1.60 2.54 15.52
CA TYR A 143 2.17 3.84 15.18
C TYR A 143 1.54 4.98 15.96
N VAL A 144 2.35 6.04 16.12
CA VAL A 144 1.93 7.34 16.61
C VAL A 144 2.39 8.43 15.64
N GLU A 145 1.59 9.49 15.55
CA GLU A 145 1.94 10.73 14.89
C GLU A 145 1.87 11.84 15.94
N MET A 146 2.99 12.53 16.18
CA MET A 146 3.13 13.48 17.27
C MET A 146 3.68 14.82 16.77
N PRO A 147 3.31 15.96 17.39
CA PRO A 147 4.09 17.19 17.28
C PRO A 147 5.54 16.96 17.75
N ARG A 148 6.51 17.69 17.19
CA ARG A 148 7.94 17.52 17.51
C ARG A 148 8.24 17.60 19.01
N GLU A 149 7.54 18.47 19.74
CA GLU A 149 7.73 18.71 21.18
C GLU A 149 7.29 17.51 22.02
N ALA A 150 6.36 16.71 21.51
CA ALA A 150 5.79 15.53 22.16
C ALA A 150 6.28 14.20 21.56
N ALA A 151 7.21 14.22 20.61
CA ALA A 151 7.67 13.02 19.91
C ALA A 151 8.28 11.98 20.87
N LEU A 152 9.05 12.42 21.87
CA LEU A 152 9.63 11.52 22.88
C LEU A 152 8.57 10.90 23.81
N LEU A 153 7.48 11.62 24.10
CA LEU A 153 6.33 11.07 24.82
C LEU A 153 5.65 9.96 24.01
N GLY A 154 5.39 10.22 22.73
CA GLY A 154 4.82 9.21 21.83
C GLY A 154 5.72 7.98 21.69
N LEU A 155 7.04 8.18 21.61
CA LEU A 155 8.03 7.10 21.59
C LEU A 155 7.95 6.23 22.85
N ASP A 156 7.97 6.83 24.05
CA ASP A 156 7.87 6.09 25.32
C ASP A 156 6.54 5.34 25.42
N ILE A 157 5.41 5.96 25.06
CA ILE A 157 4.10 5.32 25.08
C ILE A 157 4.06 4.11 24.14
N LEU A 158 4.50 4.27 22.89
CA LEU A 158 4.42 3.21 21.89
C LEU A 158 5.35 2.03 22.24
N LEU A 159 6.57 2.32 22.69
CA LEU A 159 7.52 1.30 23.13
C LEU A 159 7.06 0.60 24.42
N ASP A 160 6.45 1.32 25.36
CA ASP A 160 5.89 0.73 26.57
C ASP A 160 4.72 -0.20 26.27
N ALA A 161 3.82 0.17 25.35
CA ALA A 161 2.71 -0.68 24.92
C ALA A 161 3.22 -2.00 24.32
N VAL A 162 4.14 -1.94 23.35
CA VAL A 162 4.67 -3.14 22.67
C VAL A 162 5.50 -4.04 23.60
N GLN A 163 6.19 -3.46 24.57
CA GLN A 163 7.02 -4.20 25.52
C GLN A 163 6.22 -4.76 26.69
N ASN A 164 5.33 -3.97 27.28
CA ASN A 164 4.85 -4.15 28.65
C ASN A 164 3.33 -4.20 28.79
N ALA A 165 2.58 -4.40 27.71
CA ALA A 165 1.14 -4.66 27.78
C ALA A 165 0.82 -5.79 28.76
N THR A 166 -0.11 -5.55 29.68
CA THR A 166 -0.40 -6.48 30.80
C THR A 166 -1.38 -7.58 30.44
N PHE A 167 -2.22 -7.33 29.42
CA PHE A 167 -3.28 -8.22 28.95
C PHE A 167 -4.18 -8.67 30.10
N GLU A 168 -4.79 -7.70 30.79
CA GLU A 168 -5.64 -7.98 31.95
C GLU A 168 -6.86 -8.84 31.57
N PRO A 169 -7.20 -9.89 32.35
CA PRO A 169 -8.32 -10.80 32.02
C PRO A 169 -9.66 -10.09 31.82
N VAL A 170 -9.93 -9.03 32.60
CA VAL A 170 -11.17 -8.24 32.46
C VAL A 170 -11.24 -7.51 31.12
N GLU A 171 -10.11 -6.95 30.66
CA GLU A 171 -10.04 -6.27 29.37
C GLU A 171 -10.11 -7.27 28.22
N ILE A 172 -9.50 -8.45 28.35
CA ILE A 172 -9.64 -9.54 27.37
C ILE A 172 -11.12 -9.91 27.19
N GLN A 173 -11.87 -10.06 28.28
CA GLN A 173 -13.28 -10.44 28.18
C GLN A 173 -14.13 -9.35 27.52
N ARG A 174 -13.85 -8.08 27.81
CA ARG A 174 -14.52 -6.94 27.16
C ARG A 174 -14.20 -6.89 25.67
N GLU A 175 -12.92 -7.01 25.32
CA GLU A 175 -12.46 -6.87 23.95
C GLU A 175 -12.92 -8.01 23.04
N LYS A 176 -13.14 -9.21 23.60
CA LYS A 176 -13.79 -10.30 22.84
C LYS A 176 -15.14 -9.89 22.28
N GLU A 177 -15.97 -9.20 23.05
CA GLU A 177 -17.29 -8.77 22.56
C GLU A 177 -17.15 -7.71 21.47
N VAL A 178 -16.18 -6.80 21.60
CA VAL A 178 -15.88 -5.79 20.57
C VAL A 178 -15.45 -6.45 19.26
N VAL A 179 -14.51 -7.39 19.30
CA VAL A 179 -14.00 -8.07 18.10
C VAL A 179 -15.06 -9.01 17.50
N LEU A 180 -15.90 -9.65 18.33
CA LEU A 180 -17.04 -10.43 17.83
C LEU A 180 -18.06 -9.54 17.10
N GLU A 181 -18.30 -8.33 17.60
CA GLU A 181 -19.19 -7.38 16.93
C GLU A 181 -18.58 -6.84 15.62
N GLU A 182 -17.27 -6.58 15.60
CA GLU A 182 -16.57 -6.24 14.37
C GLU A 182 -16.66 -7.36 13.32
N LEU A 183 -16.55 -8.61 13.73
CA LEU A 183 -16.76 -9.77 12.85
C LEU A 183 -18.18 -9.78 12.29
N ARG A 184 -19.22 -9.59 13.13
CA ARG A 184 -20.61 -9.51 12.66
C ARG A 184 -20.83 -8.39 11.65
N ARG A 185 -20.39 -7.18 11.98
CA ARG A 185 -20.44 -6.03 11.06
C ARG A 185 -19.67 -6.25 9.77
N SER A 186 -18.62 -7.08 9.81
CA SER A 186 -17.88 -7.47 8.62
C SER A 186 -18.69 -8.42 7.74
N LEU A 187 -19.40 -9.37 8.33
CA LEU A 187 -20.27 -10.30 7.62
C LEU A 187 -21.53 -9.63 7.04
N ASP A 188 -21.98 -8.51 7.62
CA ASP A 188 -23.09 -7.71 7.07
C ASP A 188 -22.72 -6.94 5.79
N SER A 189 -21.42 -6.79 5.50
CA SER A 189 -20.97 -6.16 4.26
C SER A 189 -20.81 -7.22 3.16
N PRO A 190 -21.53 -7.10 2.02
CA PRO A 190 -21.43 -8.05 0.91
C PRO A 190 -20.00 -8.26 0.43
N TRP A 191 -19.23 -7.18 0.27
CA TRP A 191 -17.83 -7.24 -0.15
C TRP A 191 -16.94 -7.98 0.84
N ARG A 192 -17.06 -7.68 2.13
CA ARG A 192 -16.24 -8.33 3.15
C ARG A 192 -16.61 -9.80 3.27
N ARG A 193 -17.89 -10.14 3.28
CA ARG A 193 -18.36 -11.53 3.32
C ARG A 193 -17.91 -12.33 2.11
N LEU A 194 -18.11 -11.80 0.89
CA LEU A 194 -17.63 -12.44 -0.33
C LEU A 194 -16.11 -12.63 -0.31
N GLY A 195 -15.36 -11.60 0.09
CA GLY A 195 -13.90 -11.65 0.17
C GLY A 195 -13.37 -12.70 1.15
N LEU A 196 -14.03 -12.89 2.29
CA LEU A 196 -13.67 -13.94 3.28
C LEU A 196 -13.80 -15.34 2.68
N GLU A 197 -14.96 -15.66 2.11
CA GLU A 197 -15.25 -16.97 1.51
C GLU A 197 -14.39 -17.22 0.25
N HIS A 198 -14.20 -16.16 -0.56
CA HIS A 198 -13.36 -16.20 -1.76
C HIS A 198 -11.90 -16.49 -1.41
N ASN A 199 -11.34 -15.81 -0.41
CA ASN A 199 -9.95 -16.03 0.00
C ASN A 199 -9.75 -17.40 0.64
N TRP A 200 -10.72 -17.88 1.43
CA TRP A 200 -10.72 -19.24 1.96
C TRP A 200 -10.66 -20.30 0.84
N LEU A 201 -11.45 -20.10 -0.23
CA LEU A 201 -11.43 -20.97 -1.40
C LEU A 201 -10.15 -20.82 -2.25
N SER A 202 -9.62 -19.60 -2.41
CA SER A 202 -8.42 -19.36 -3.22
C SER A 202 -7.17 -19.94 -2.56
N TYR A 203 -7.03 -19.78 -1.25
CA TYR A 203 -5.84 -20.16 -0.50
C TYR A 203 -6.04 -21.46 0.31
N GLN A 204 -6.73 -22.47 -0.24
CA GLN A 204 -6.95 -23.76 0.43
C GLN A 204 -5.66 -24.34 1.04
N GLY A 205 -5.67 -24.56 2.37
CA GLY A 205 -4.53 -25.07 3.13
C GLY A 205 -3.37 -24.08 3.32
N HIS A 206 -3.45 -22.87 2.79
CA HIS A 206 -2.45 -21.81 2.91
C HIS A 206 -2.87 -20.80 4.00
N PRO A 207 -1.93 -20.28 4.82
CA PRO A 207 -2.25 -19.30 5.87
C PRO A 207 -3.04 -18.07 5.45
N TYR A 208 -2.84 -17.57 4.23
CA TYR A 208 -3.57 -16.43 3.67
C TYR A 208 -5.07 -16.68 3.42
N GLY A 209 -5.51 -17.94 3.44
CA GLY A 209 -6.94 -18.25 3.37
C GLY A 209 -7.69 -17.93 4.66
N ARG A 210 -6.99 -17.85 5.80
CA ARG A 210 -7.62 -17.54 7.08
C ARG A 210 -7.95 -16.05 7.18
N PRO A 211 -9.12 -15.70 7.73
CA PRO A 211 -9.48 -14.31 7.97
C PRO A 211 -8.56 -13.68 9.02
N ILE A 212 -8.11 -12.43 8.78
CA ILE A 212 -7.22 -11.72 9.72
C ILE A 212 -7.85 -11.57 11.11
N ILE A 213 -9.16 -11.30 11.15
CA ILE A 213 -9.93 -11.19 12.40
C ILE A 213 -10.12 -12.53 13.12
N GLY A 214 -9.89 -13.66 12.43
CA GLY A 214 -10.12 -15.00 12.93
C GLY A 214 -11.56 -15.48 12.80
N PHE A 215 -11.90 -16.50 13.58
CA PHE A 215 -13.22 -17.13 13.58
C PHE A 215 -13.92 -16.90 14.93
N GLN A 216 -15.25 -16.88 14.93
CA GLN A 216 -16.03 -16.72 16.15
C GLN A 216 -15.61 -17.70 17.27
N HIS A 217 -15.32 -18.96 16.91
CA HIS A 217 -14.94 -19.98 17.89
C HIS A 217 -13.53 -19.78 18.46
N THR A 218 -12.56 -19.29 17.67
CA THR A 218 -11.21 -18.99 18.17
C THR A 218 -11.22 -17.75 19.06
N ILE A 219 -11.92 -16.68 18.64
CA ILE A 219 -12.05 -15.43 19.40
C ILE A 219 -12.61 -15.70 20.80
N LYS A 220 -13.68 -16.50 20.90
CA LYS A 220 -14.29 -16.87 22.19
C LYS A 220 -13.32 -17.60 23.11
N ASN A 221 -12.40 -18.39 22.55
CA ASN A 221 -11.46 -19.23 23.31
C ASN A 221 -10.17 -18.53 23.71
N PHE A 222 -9.87 -17.33 23.18
CA PHE A 222 -8.66 -16.61 23.54
C PHE A 222 -8.56 -16.37 25.05
N ASN A 223 -7.37 -16.53 25.58
CA ASN A 223 -7.08 -16.27 26.98
C ASN A 223 -5.69 -15.68 27.12
N ARG A 224 -5.41 -15.12 28.31
CA ARG A 224 -4.15 -14.43 28.59
C ARG A 224 -2.92 -15.30 28.31
N LYS A 225 -2.99 -16.60 28.60
CA LYS A 225 -1.87 -17.53 28.37
C LYS A 225 -1.57 -17.67 26.87
N MET A 226 -2.59 -17.83 26.03
CA MET A 226 -2.42 -17.89 24.58
C MET A 226 -1.80 -16.59 24.04
N ILE A 227 -2.33 -15.44 24.48
CA ILE A 227 -1.83 -14.12 24.09
C ILE A 227 -0.36 -13.95 24.48
N LEU A 228 -0.02 -14.22 25.74
CA LEU A 228 1.37 -14.11 26.22
C LEU A 228 2.30 -15.09 25.50
N ASN A 229 1.85 -16.32 25.21
CA ASN A 229 2.64 -17.27 24.42
C ASN A 229 2.95 -16.73 23.02
N TYR A 230 1.94 -16.15 22.35
CA TYR A 230 2.11 -15.56 21.02
C TYR A 230 3.03 -14.33 21.05
N VAL A 231 2.81 -13.40 21.98
CA VAL A 231 3.66 -12.22 22.20
C VAL A 231 5.09 -12.63 22.51
N ASN A 232 5.29 -13.61 23.40
CA ASN A 232 6.63 -14.10 23.76
C ASN A 232 7.34 -14.84 22.61
N LYS A 233 6.61 -15.27 21.59
CA LYS A 233 7.16 -15.92 20.41
C LYS A 233 7.52 -14.93 19.30
N TRP A 234 6.72 -13.88 19.10
CA TRP A 234 6.79 -13.04 17.91
C TRP A 234 7.16 -11.58 18.16
N TYR A 235 6.93 -11.05 19.36
CA TYR A 235 7.16 -9.65 19.71
C TYR A 235 8.53 -9.49 20.38
N CYS A 236 9.57 -9.92 19.69
CA CYS A 236 10.98 -9.80 20.09
C CYS A 236 11.69 -8.75 19.23
N PRO A 237 12.71 -8.05 19.77
CA PRO A 237 13.43 -7.00 19.05
C PRO A 237 13.96 -7.44 17.69
N GLU A 238 14.49 -8.66 17.58
CA GLU A 238 15.04 -9.22 16.34
C GLU A 238 14.01 -9.37 15.22
N ASN A 239 12.73 -9.52 15.60
CA ASN A 239 11.58 -9.66 14.72
C ASN A 239 10.82 -8.34 14.51
N MET A 240 11.40 -7.21 14.96
CA MET A 240 10.79 -5.90 14.90
C MET A 240 11.66 -4.88 14.15
N VAL A 241 11.00 -3.90 13.56
CA VAL A 241 11.64 -2.70 12.99
C VAL A 241 10.95 -1.47 13.58
N LEU A 242 11.72 -0.57 14.18
CA LEU A 242 11.24 0.76 14.54
C LEU A 242 11.63 1.74 13.43
N VAL A 243 10.66 2.51 12.95
CA VAL A 243 10.87 3.55 11.94
C VAL A 243 10.40 4.87 12.49
N ALA A 244 11.24 5.90 12.46
CA ALA A 244 10.84 7.27 12.78
C ALA A 244 11.21 8.23 11.65
N VAL A 245 10.25 9.05 11.22
CA VAL A 245 10.43 10.09 10.20
C VAL A 245 9.80 11.39 10.68
N GLY A 246 10.53 12.50 10.57
CA GLY A 246 10.03 13.84 10.91
C GLY A 246 11.06 14.76 11.58
N ASP A 247 10.56 15.82 12.22
CA ASP A 247 11.38 16.87 12.85
C ASP A 247 11.85 16.45 14.25
N PHE A 248 13.06 15.89 14.33
CA PHE A 248 13.72 15.50 15.58
C PHE A 248 15.24 15.47 15.43
N ASP A 249 15.97 15.69 16.53
CA ASP A 249 17.41 15.46 16.57
C ASP A 249 17.71 13.95 16.53
N ARG A 250 18.38 13.50 15.48
CA ARG A 250 18.59 12.07 15.22
C ARG A 250 19.40 11.37 16.32
N GLU A 251 20.44 12.01 16.85
CA GLU A 251 21.33 11.41 17.83
C GLU A 251 20.64 11.26 19.20
N ALA A 252 19.96 12.31 19.66
CA ALA A 252 19.17 12.29 20.87
C ALA A 252 18.02 11.28 20.78
N PHE A 253 17.33 11.22 19.64
CA PHE A 253 16.24 10.26 19.42
C PHE A 253 16.74 8.81 19.44
N LEU A 254 17.86 8.52 18.77
CA LEU A 254 18.49 7.20 18.81
C LEU A 254 18.90 6.80 20.24
N LYS A 255 19.52 7.74 20.98
CA LYS A 255 19.91 7.51 22.38
C LYS A 255 18.70 7.17 23.24
N GLU A 256 17.57 7.84 23.03
CA GLU A 256 16.35 7.57 23.76
C GLU A 256 15.75 6.20 23.40
N ILE A 257 15.74 5.81 22.11
CA ILE A 257 15.34 4.46 21.69
C ILE A 257 16.22 3.41 22.38
N MET A 258 17.54 3.60 22.40
CA MET A 258 18.45 2.68 23.08
C MET A 258 18.16 2.58 24.58
N ARG A 259 17.86 3.70 25.24
CA ARG A 259 17.48 3.74 26.66
C ARG A 259 16.19 2.98 26.93
N LEU A 260 15.14 3.25 26.14
CA LEU A 260 13.80 2.67 26.30
C LEU A 260 13.70 1.20 25.91
N THR A 261 14.66 0.68 25.15
CA THR A 261 14.70 -0.72 24.69
C THR A 261 15.82 -1.54 25.32
N LYS A 262 16.61 -0.98 26.24
CA LYS A 262 17.73 -1.70 26.88
C LYS A 262 17.24 -2.95 27.63
N ASP A 263 16.12 -2.82 28.35
CA ASP A 263 15.54 -3.86 29.20
C ASP A 263 14.35 -4.55 28.51
N PHE A 264 14.37 -4.61 27.18
CA PHE A 264 13.32 -5.26 26.41
C PHE A 264 13.12 -6.71 26.92
N PRO A 265 11.88 -7.14 27.20
CA PRO A 265 11.63 -8.48 27.73
C PRO A 265 12.27 -9.57 26.86
N LYS A 266 13.06 -10.45 27.50
CA LYS A 266 13.66 -11.61 26.81
C LYS A 266 12.54 -12.53 26.33
N ARG A 267 12.41 -12.64 25.02
CA ARG A 267 11.37 -13.40 24.32
C ARG A 267 12.03 -14.34 23.32
N GLY A 268 11.32 -15.40 22.92
CA GLY A 268 11.80 -16.30 21.88
C GLY A 268 11.97 -15.53 20.58
N ALA A 269 13.12 -15.70 19.92
CA ALA A 269 13.45 -15.02 18.66
C ALA A 269 12.66 -15.57 17.44
N GLY A 270 11.40 -16.03 17.62
CA GLY A 270 10.61 -16.83 16.70
C GLY A 270 11.04 -16.60 15.24
N ARG A 271 11.79 -17.56 14.69
CA ARG A 271 12.59 -17.30 13.48
C ARG A 271 11.67 -16.84 12.34
N ALA A 272 11.94 -15.61 11.87
CA ALA A 272 11.11 -14.80 11.00
C ALA A 272 10.98 -15.27 9.54
N PHE A 273 11.71 -16.32 9.13
CA PHE A 273 11.69 -16.75 7.74
C PHE A 273 10.42 -17.55 7.46
N LYS A 274 9.40 -16.85 6.96
CA LYS A 274 8.28 -17.47 6.28
C LYS A 274 8.81 -18.19 5.06
N LYS A 275 8.71 -19.51 5.05
CA LYS A 275 8.94 -20.29 3.84
C LYS A 275 7.95 -19.76 2.79
N VAL A 276 8.44 -19.38 1.61
CA VAL A 276 7.55 -19.07 0.48
C VAL A 276 6.77 -20.35 0.17
N ILE A 277 5.45 -20.27 0.26
CA ILE A 277 4.55 -21.36 -0.09
C ILE A 277 3.67 -20.83 -1.21
N ASN A 278 4.06 -21.11 -2.45
CA ASN A 278 3.22 -20.75 -3.59
C ASN A 278 1.92 -21.57 -3.50
N PRO A 279 0.75 -20.93 -3.39
CA PRO A 279 -0.52 -21.64 -3.37
C PRO A 279 -0.71 -22.36 -4.70
N HIS A 280 -0.75 -23.69 -4.65
CA HIS A 280 -0.94 -24.51 -5.84
C HIS A 280 -2.41 -24.47 -6.27
N GLN A 281 -2.64 -24.09 -7.53
CA GLN A 281 -3.96 -24.13 -8.16
C GLN A 281 -3.81 -24.51 -9.64
N SER A 282 -4.42 -25.63 -10.02
CA SER A 282 -4.36 -26.18 -11.38
C SER A 282 -5.72 -26.24 -12.07
N PHE A 283 -6.79 -25.86 -11.35
CA PHE A 283 -8.16 -25.88 -11.83
C PHE A 283 -8.93 -24.65 -11.36
N LEU A 284 -9.94 -24.27 -12.14
CA LEU A 284 -10.90 -23.23 -11.81
C LEU A 284 -11.61 -23.57 -10.50
N ARG A 285 -11.67 -22.61 -9.59
CA ARG A 285 -12.47 -22.71 -8.36
C ARG A 285 -13.63 -21.74 -8.43
N ARG A 286 -14.83 -22.19 -8.07
CA ARG A 286 -16.05 -21.38 -8.10
C ARG A 286 -16.78 -21.41 -6.76
N LEU A 287 -17.10 -20.23 -6.26
CA LEU A 287 -17.97 -19.98 -5.13
C LEU A 287 -19.25 -19.29 -5.63
N LEU A 288 -20.40 -19.83 -5.25
CA LEU A 288 -21.71 -19.20 -5.43
C LEU A 288 -22.32 -18.99 -4.05
N LEU A 289 -22.69 -17.75 -3.73
CA LEU A 289 -23.18 -17.34 -2.43
C LEU A 289 -24.55 -16.65 -2.57
N PRO A 290 -25.67 -17.36 -2.33
CA PRO A 290 -27.00 -16.76 -2.36
C PRO A 290 -27.21 -15.88 -1.13
N GLU A 291 -27.48 -14.58 -1.32
CA GLU A 291 -27.70 -13.62 -0.23
C GLU A 291 -28.84 -12.64 -0.46
N SER A 292 -29.30 -12.01 0.61
CA SER A 292 -30.28 -10.91 0.54
C SER A 292 -29.61 -9.59 0.10
N VAL A 293 -29.19 -9.54 -1.16
CA VAL A 293 -28.58 -8.36 -1.80
C VAL A 293 -29.37 -7.94 -3.04
N GLU A 294 -29.33 -6.66 -3.39
CA GLU A 294 -30.03 -6.14 -4.59
C GLU A 294 -29.24 -6.34 -5.88
N GLN A 295 -27.91 -6.28 -5.79
CA GLN A 295 -26.98 -6.41 -6.91
C GLN A 295 -26.16 -7.68 -6.79
N LEU A 296 -25.62 -8.16 -7.91
CA LEU A 296 -24.61 -9.21 -7.92
C LEU A 296 -23.25 -8.62 -7.59
N TYR A 297 -22.50 -9.31 -6.73
CA TYR A 297 -21.10 -9.00 -6.42
C TYR A 297 -20.22 -10.10 -7.02
N LEU A 298 -19.23 -9.69 -7.79
CA LEU A 298 -18.29 -10.55 -8.49
C LEU A 298 -16.87 -10.28 -7.99
N GLU A 299 -16.16 -11.34 -7.62
CA GLU A 299 -14.72 -11.34 -7.33
C GLU A 299 -14.04 -12.40 -8.21
N VAL A 300 -13.01 -12.01 -8.95
CA VAL A 300 -12.26 -12.86 -9.88
C VAL A 300 -10.80 -12.69 -9.53
N SER A 301 -10.06 -13.76 -9.24
CA SER A 301 -8.66 -13.62 -8.84
C SER A 301 -7.75 -14.76 -9.26
N TRP A 302 -6.46 -14.43 -9.37
CA TRP A 302 -5.36 -15.35 -9.67
C TRP A 302 -4.25 -15.23 -8.64
N HIS A 303 -3.56 -16.33 -8.36
CA HIS A 303 -2.32 -16.26 -7.60
C HIS A 303 -1.19 -15.67 -8.43
N ILE A 304 -0.51 -14.68 -7.87
CA ILE A 304 0.73 -14.10 -8.40
C ILE A 304 1.90 -14.39 -7.44
N PRO A 305 3.16 -14.16 -7.85
CA PRO A 305 4.32 -14.38 -7.00
C PRO A 305 4.32 -13.51 -5.72
N PRO A 306 5.17 -13.82 -4.73
CA PRO A 306 5.37 -12.97 -3.56
C PRO A 306 6.03 -11.62 -3.91
N ALA A 307 5.94 -10.66 -2.98
CA ALA A 307 6.43 -9.28 -3.10
C ALA A 307 7.86 -9.16 -3.69
N ARG A 308 8.77 -10.03 -3.24
CA ARG A 308 10.20 -9.98 -3.64
C ARG A 308 10.48 -10.50 -5.04
N HIS A 309 9.45 -10.91 -5.78
CA HIS A 309 9.62 -11.50 -7.11
C HIS A 309 9.87 -10.44 -8.18
N ARG A 310 10.75 -10.73 -9.13
CA ARG A 310 11.13 -9.79 -10.20
C ARG A 310 9.98 -9.32 -11.09
N HIS A 311 8.86 -10.06 -11.13
CA HIS A 311 7.68 -9.72 -11.94
C HIS A 311 6.70 -8.75 -11.25
N ILE A 312 6.87 -8.46 -9.94
CA ILE A 312 5.94 -7.58 -9.22
C ILE A 312 5.81 -6.20 -9.84
N PRO A 313 6.90 -5.49 -10.23
CA PRO A 313 6.78 -4.21 -10.92
C PRO A 313 5.91 -4.26 -12.19
N ALA A 314 6.04 -5.32 -12.99
CA ALA A 314 5.21 -5.49 -14.20
C ALA A 314 3.74 -5.78 -13.87
N LEU A 315 3.47 -6.53 -12.80
CA LEU A 315 2.11 -6.80 -12.31
C LEU A 315 1.42 -5.56 -11.76
N ASP A 316 2.14 -4.69 -11.07
CA ASP A 316 1.60 -3.42 -10.56
C ASP A 316 1.29 -2.45 -11.72
N VAL A 317 2.14 -2.39 -12.75
CA VAL A 317 1.84 -1.63 -13.97
C VAL A 317 0.65 -2.23 -14.73
N LEU A 318 0.54 -3.57 -14.78
CA LEU A 318 -0.59 -4.28 -15.37
C LEU A 318 -1.92 -3.94 -14.67
N GLU A 319 -1.95 -3.87 -13.35
CA GLU A 319 -3.12 -3.44 -12.56
C GLU A 319 -3.61 -2.06 -13.03
N VAL A 320 -2.71 -1.09 -13.15
CA VAL A 320 -3.06 0.27 -13.59
C VAL A 320 -3.56 0.30 -15.04
N ILE A 321 -2.95 -0.50 -15.95
CA ILE A 321 -3.41 -0.63 -17.35
C ILE A 321 -4.85 -1.15 -17.41
N LEU A 322 -5.18 -2.13 -16.58
CA LEU A 322 -6.50 -2.75 -16.56
C LEU A 322 -7.54 -1.88 -15.84
N GLY A 323 -7.21 -1.29 -14.69
CA GLY A 323 -8.17 -0.68 -13.77
C GLY A 323 -7.81 0.68 -13.17
N GLY A 324 -6.60 1.21 -13.37
CA GLY A 324 -6.06 2.42 -12.72
C GLY A 324 -6.71 3.76 -13.10
N GLY A 325 -7.93 3.74 -13.63
CA GLY A 325 -8.74 4.93 -13.87
C GLY A 325 -9.78 4.75 -14.98
N LYS A 326 -10.61 5.77 -15.15
CA LYS A 326 -11.73 5.79 -16.12
C LYS A 326 -11.35 5.43 -17.57
N SER A 327 -10.13 5.74 -18.00
CA SER A 327 -9.66 5.44 -19.36
C SER A 327 -8.84 4.15 -19.47
N SER A 328 -8.70 3.38 -18.38
CA SER A 328 -8.09 2.05 -18.39
C SER A 328 -9.01 1.03 -19.07
N ARG A 329 -8.46 -0.11 -19.49
CA ARG A 329 -9.16 -1.03 -20.40
C ARG A 329 -10.51 -1.51 -19.87
N LEU A 330 -10.55 -2.03 -18.65
CA LEU A 330 -11.76 -2.61 -18.08
C LEU A 330 -12.83 -1.56 -17.74
N PRO A 331 -12.51 -0.41 -17.09
CA PRO A 331 -13.50 0.66 -16.90
C PRO A 331 -14.09 1.18 -18.21
N LYS A 332 -13.27 1.35 -19.26
CA LYS A 332 -13.76 1.78 -20.57
C LYS A 332 -14.70 0.74 -21.17
N ARG A 333 -14.26 -0.53 -21.27
CA ARG A 333 -15.02 -1.62 -21.88
C ARG A 333 -16.30 -1.95 -21.11
N LEU A 334 -16.18 -2.25 -19.82
CA LEU A 334 -17.26 -2.78 -19.01
C LEU A 334 -18.25 -1.71 -18.57
N LYS A 335 -17.77 -0.50 -18.23
CA LYS A 335 -18.62 0.55 -17.65
C LYS A 335 -19.03 1.61 -18.67
N MET A 336 -18.12 2.12 -19.50
CA MET A 336 -18.44 3.23 -20.42
C MET A 336 -19.07 2.76 -21.72
N ASP A 337 -18.49 1.75 -22.36
CA ASP A 337 -18.89 1.34 -23.71
C ASP A 337 -20.09 0.39 -23.68
N SER A 338 -20.19 -0.48 -22.66
CA SER A 338 -21.19 -1.56 -22.61
C SER A 338 -22.13 -1.51 -21.40
N ASN A 339 -21.92 -0.59 -20.45
CA ASN A 339 -22.76 -0.42 -19.25
C ASN A 339 -23.10 -1.74 -18.52
N LEU A 340 -22.14 -2.66 -18.43
CA LEU A 340 -22.31 -3.99 -17.85
C LEU A 340 -22.20 -3.99 -16.32
N VAL A 341 -21.38 -3.07 -15.78
CA VAL A 341 -21.04 -3.02 -14.34
C VAL A 341 -21.33 -1.65 -13.74
N HIS A 342 -21.81 -1.64 -12.50
CA HIS A 342 -22.03 -0.44 -11.68
C HIS A 342 -20.72 0.05 -11.07
N THR A 343 -19.95 -0.87 -10.49
CA THR A 343 -18.62 -0.62 -9.91
C THR A 343 -17.61 -1.63 -10.45
N LEU A 344 -16.33 -1.23 -10.45
CA LEU A 344 -15.23 -2.06 -10.92
C LEU A 344 -13.95 -1.63 -10.19
N SER A 345 -13.18 -2.61 -9.70
CA SER A 345 -11.85 -2.43 -9.15
C SER A 345 -10.92 -3.51 -9.71
N VAL A 346 -9.65 -3.16 -9.87
CA VAL A 346 -8.57 -4.11 -10.15
C VAL A 346 -7.52 -3.93 -9.06
N ALA A 347 -6.91 -5.01 -8.60
CA ALA A 347 -5.92 -4.96 -7.54
C ALA A 347 -4.78 -5.96 -7.80
N SER A 348 -3.55 -5.52 -7.54
CA SER A 348 -2.36 -6.36 -7.39
C SER A 348 -1.97 -6.31 -5.91
N TYR A 349 -2.07 -7.44 -5.21
CA TYR A 349 -1.73 -7.52 -3.80
C TYR A 349 -0.60 -8.53 -3.56
N SER A 350 0.59 -7.99 -3.33
CA SER A 350 1.81 -8.78 -3.12
C SER A 350 2.11 -8.94 -1.63
N MET A 351 2.13 -10.19 -1.16
CA MET A 351 2.41 -10.59 0.22
C MET A 351 3.77 -11.32 0.30
N ALA A 352 4.22 -11.65 1.51
CA ALA A 352 5.57 -12.21 1.71
C ALA A 352 5.74 -13.65 1.16
N MET A 353 4.67 -14.46 1.18
CA MET A 353 4.70 -15.88 0.79
C MET A 353 4.06 -16.15 -0.57
N ALA A 354 3.21 -15.25 -1.06
CA ALA A 354 2.45 -15.32 -2.31
C ALA A 354 1.87 -13.93 -2.64
N GLY A 355 1.13 -13.79 -3.74
CA GLY A 355 0.29 -12.63 -3.97
C GLY A 355 -1.02 -13.01 -4.66
N GLN A 356 -1.89 -12.03 -4.85
CA GLN A 356 -3.17 -12.16 -5.55
C GLN A 356 -3.34 -10.99 -6.53
N PHE A 357 -3.77 -11.30 -7.74
CA PHE A 357 -4.28 -10.31 -8.68
C PHE A 357 -5.78 -10.49 -8.76
N SER A 358 -6.58 -9.45 -8.57
CA SER A 358 -8.03 -9.57 -8.59
C SER A 358 -8.75 -8.46 -9.36
N ILE A 359 -9.93 -8.80 -9.83
CA ILE A 359 -10.90 -7.92 -10.46
C ILE A 359 -12.21 -8.11 -9.69
N SER A 360 -12.79 -7.01 -9.23
CA SER A 360 -14.05 -7.03 -8.51
C SER A 360 -15.06 -6.08 -9.14
N ALA A 361 -16.33 -6.47 -9.19
CA ALA A 361 -17.38 -5.65 -9.78
C ALA A 361 -18.74 -5.86 -9.09
N THR A 362 -19.57 -4.81 -9.07
CA THR A 362 -21.03 -4.96 -8.86
C THR A 362 -21.76 -4.77 -10.17
N LEU A 363 -22.83 -5.54 -10.39
CA LEU A 363 -23.57 -5.58 -11.64
C LEU A 363 -24.98 -6.12 -11.45
N ASP A 364 -25.84 -5.92 -12.45
CA ASP A 364 -27.13 -6.60 -12.51
C ASP A 364 -26.92 -8.09 -12.83
N PRO A 365 -27.69 -9.02 -12.24
CA PRO A 365 -27.50 -10.46 -12.45
C PRO A 365 -27.56 -10.90 -13.92
N SER A 366 -28.33 -10.20 -14.77
CA SER A 366 -28.44 -10.48 -16.20
C SER A 366 -27.15 -10.20 -16.99
N ASN A 367 -26.23 -9.41 -16.44
CA ASN A 367 -25.00 -8.99 -17.12
C ASN A 367 -23.80 -9.89 -16.79
N LEU A 368 -23.97 -10.94 -15.96
CA LEU A 368 -22.87 -11.75 -15.47
C LEU A 368 -22.05 -12.39 -16.60
N ASP A 369 -22.70 -13.11 -17.50
CA ASP A 369 -22.02 -13.84 -18.57
C ASP A 369 -21.28 -12.86 -19.50
N SER A 370 -21.95 -11.78 -19.92
CA SER A 370 -21.34 -10.74 -20.76
C SER A 370 -20.17 -10.02 -20.06
N THR A 371 -20.23 -9.87 -18.74
CA THR A 371 -19.13 -9.27 -17.95
C THR A 371 -17.92 -10.20 -17.92
N LEU A 372 -18.12 -11.49 -17.67
CA LEU A 372 -17.04 -12.47 -17.65
C LEU A 372 -16.40 -12.62 -19.04
N GLU A 373 -17.21 -12.68 -20.09
CA GLU A 373 -16.73 -12.71 -21.48
C GLU A 373 -15.90 -11.47 -21.80
N ALA A 374 -16.39 -10.27 -21.47
CA ALA A 374 -15.66 -9.04 -21.72
C ALA A 374 -14.35 -8.92 -20.92
N ILE A 375 -14.27 -9.46 -19.71
CA ILE A 375 -13.01 -9.55 -18.95
C ILE A 375 -12.03 -10.47 -19.67
N CYS A 376 -12.47 -11.67 -20.06
CA CYS A 376 -11.64 -12.64 -20.78
C CYS A 376 -11.12 -12.05 -22.10
N ASP A 377 -11.99 -11.43 -22.89
CA ASP A 377 -11.63 -10.77 -24.15
C ASP A 377 -10.54 -9.71 -23.98
N GLU A 378 -10.65 -8.86 -22.97
CA GLU A 378 -9.67 -7.79 -22.74
C GLU A 378 -8.32 -8.33 -22.25
N LEU A 379 -8.34 -9.39 -21.42
CA LEU A 379 -7.13 -10.10 -21.01
C LEU A 379 -6.46 -10.80 -22.20
N GLU A 380 -7.22 -11.48 -23.05
CA GLU A 380 -6.70 -12.14 -24.26
C GLU A 380 -6.09 -11.12 -25.23
N LYS A 381 -6.80 -10.02 -25.52
CA LYS A 381 -6.26 -8.92 -26.34
C LYS A 381 -4.95 -8.38 -25.77
N LEU A 382 -4.87 -8.22 -24.45
CA LEU A 382 -3.65 -7.75 -23.79
C LEU A 382 -2.51 -8.77 -23.89
N ILE A 383 -2.79 -10.05 -23.74
CA ILE A 383 -1.80 -11.12 -23.86
C ILE A 383 -1.26 -11.21 -25.30
N ILE A 384 -2.12 -11.13 -26.31
CA ILE A 384 -1.74 -11.30 -27.73
C ILE A 384 -1.06 -10.04 -28.27
N LYS A 385 -1.65 -8.86 -28.03
CA LYS A 385 -1.22 -7.59 -28.66
C LYS A 385 -0.35 -6.73 -27.76
N GLY A 386 -0.32 -7.00 -26.46
CA GLY A 386 0.30 -6.14 -25.46
C GLY A 386 -0.45 -4.82 -25.23
N PRO A 387 0.07 -3.98 -24.33
CA PRO A 387 -0.39 -2.60 -24.18
C PRO A 387 0.12 -1.72 -25.32
N THR A 388 -0.65 -0.70 -25.67
CA THR A 388 -0.15 0.40 -26.50
C THR A 388 0.93 1.19 -25.75
N ARG A 389 1.78 1.92 -26.49
CA ARG A 389 2.80 2.79 -25.86
C ARG A 389 2.19 3.84 -24.93
N GLN A 390 1.03 4.38 -25.29
CA GLN A 390 0.33 5.38 -24.50
C GLN A 390 -0.23 4.80 -23.20
N GLU A 391 -0.83 3.61 -23.24
CA GLU A 391 -1.30 2.90 -22.05
C GLU A 391 -0.15 2.62 -21.09
N LEU A 392 0.97 2.10 -21.61
CA LEU A 392 2.14 1.77 -20.80
C LEU A 392 2.74 3.02 -20.14
N HIS A 393 2.99 4.09 -20.93
CA HIS A 393 3.57 5.32 -20.40
C HIS A 393 2.68 5.96 -19.33
N LYS A 394 1.36 6.01 -19.60
CA LYS A 394 0.39 6.51 -18.62
C LYS A 394 0.42 5.69 -17.34
N ALA A 395 0.41 4.37 -17.44
CA ALA A 395 0.39 3.49 -16.28
C ALA A 395 1.65 3.64 -15.43
N ILE A 396 2.84 3.65 -16.05
CA ILE A 396 4.12 3.90 -15.36
C ILE A 396 4.08 5.25 -14.63
N SER A 397 3.65 6.32 -15.31
CA SER A 397 3.51 7.65 -14.69
C SER A 397 2.55 7.64 -13.50
N GLN A 398 1.42 6.92 -13.59
CA GLN A 398 0.44 6.82 -12.50
C GLN A 398 1.00 6.04 -11.30
N VAL A 399 1.71 4.93 -11.52
CA VAL A 399 2.35 4.18 -10.42
C VAL A 399 3.39 5.05 -9.72
N GLU A 400 4.27 5.71 -10.47
CA GLU A 400 5.28 6.61 -9.91
C GLU A 400 4.65 7.76 -9.11
N THR A 401 3.66 8.43 -9.69
CA THR A 401 2.98 9.56 -9.06
C THR A 401 2.29 9.13 -7.77
N SER A 402 1.58 8.00 -7.79
CA SER A 402 0.88 7.47 -6.61
C SER A 402 1.87 7.11 -5.50
N PHE A 403 3.01 6.54 -5.86
CA PHE A 403 4.07 6.22 -4.89
C PHE A 403 4.66 7.49 -4.27
N LEU A 404 4.98 8.51 -5.07
CA LEU A 404 5.52 9.79 -4.59
C LEU A 404 4.52 10.56 -3.72
N TRP A 405 3.23 10.63 -4.11
CA TRP A 405 2.18 11.23 -3.29
C TRP A 405 2.00 10.51 -1.96
N GLY A 406 2.12 9.17 -1.96
CA GLY A 406 2.12 8.36 -0.75
C GLY A 406 3.25 8.72 0.23
N MET A 407 4.26 9.46 -0.22
CA MET A 407 5.45 9.84 0.53
C MET A 407 5.51 11.31 0.94
N GLU A 408 4.51 12.12 0.60
CA GLU A 408 4.48 13.54 1.00
C GLU A 408 4.39 13.71 2.53
N ARG A 409 3.72 12.78 3.22
CA ARG A 409 3.56 12.80 4.67
C ARG A 409 4.65 12.01 5.37
N MET A 410 5.09 12.47 6.55
CA MET A 410 6.03 11.73 7.41
C MET A 410 5.59 10.27 7.66
N ALA A 411 4.30 10.08 7.94
CA ALA A 411 3.71 8.75 8.12
C ALA A 411 3.77 7.88 6.87
N GLY A 412 3.62 8.50 5.69
CA GLY A 412 3.77 7.86 4.39
C GLY A 412 5.20 7.39 4.13
N GLN A 413 6.18 8.27 4.37
CA GLN A 413 7.60 7.93 4.28
C GLN A 413 7.98 6.80 5.25
N ALA A 414 7.57 6.91 6.52
CA ALA A 414 7.80 5.88 7.54
C ALA A 414 7.16 4.54 7.15
N ARG A 415 5.97 4.58 6.53
CA ARG A 415 5.28 3.38 6.04
C ARG A 415 6.03 2.70 4.91
N VAL A 416 6.54 3.45 3.93
CA VAL A 416 7.34 2.91 2.83
C VAL A 416 8.61 2.26 3.37
N LEU A 417 9.38 2.97 4.19
CA LEU A 417 10.61 2.45 4.79
C LEU A 417 10.35 1.19 5.63
N GLY A 418 9.31 1.21 6.46
CA GLY A 418 8.90 0.07 7.28
C GLY A 418 8.46 -1.13 6.45
N TYR A 419 7.67 -0.92 5.39
CA TYR A 419 7.24 -1.99 4.50
C TYR A 419 8.43 -2.68 3.83
N PHE A 420 9.34 -1.91 3.20
CA PHE A 420 10.48 -2.47 2.48
C PHE A 420 11.51 -3.16 3.42
N GLU A 421 11.79 -2.62 4.60
CA GLU A 421 12.66 -3.32 5.57
C GLU A 421 12.01 -4.58 6.17
N THR A 422 10.68 -4.58 6.29
CA THR A 422 9.94 -5.69 6.91
C THR A 422 9.68 -6.84 5.93
N ILE A 423 9.23 -6.52 4.72
CA ILE A 423 8.78 -7.48 3.70
C ILE A 423 9.89 -7.80 2.69
N GLU A 424 10.61 -6.78 2.21
CA GLU A 424 11.71 -6.94 1.23
C GLU A 424 13.08 -7.16 1.88
N ALA A 425 13.16 -7.02 3.21
CA ALA A 425 14.37 -7.13 4.02
C ALA A 425 15.48 -6.10 3.72
N ASP A 426 15.17 -5.06 2.94
CA ASP A 426 16.05 -3.92 2.68
C ASP A 426 15.23 -2.69 2.29
N PHE A 427 15.23 -1.67 3.15
CA PHE A 427 14.54 -0.41 2.86
C PHE A 427 14.99 0.26 1.54
N LYS A 428 16.21 -0.02 1.05
CA LYS A 428 16.72 0.53 -0.23
C LYS A 428 16.04 -0.05 -1.47
N GLU A 429 15.27 -1.13 -1.34
CA GLU A 429 14.48 -1.65 -2.45
C GLU A 429 13.39 -0.68 -2.90
N CYS A 430 12.98 0.31 -2.10
CA CYS A 430 11.98 1.31 -2.53
C CYS A 430 12.47 2.17 -3.71
N ASP A 431 13.75 2.59 -3.72
CA ASP A 431 14.33 3.33 -4.84
C ASP A 431 14.46 2.42 -6.07
N ARG A 432 14.93 1.18 -5.86
CA ARG A 432 15.08 0.19 -6.93
C ARG A 432 13.73 -0.21 -7.52
N TYR A 433 12.67 -0.22 -6.72
CA TYR A 433 11.31 -0.50 -7.18
C TYR A 433 10.87 0.54 -8.21
N ILE A 434 11.04 1.84 -7.94
CA ILE A 434 10.71 2.90 -8.91
C ILE A 434 11.57 2.80 -10.18
N GLU A 435 12.86 2.49 -10.05
CA GLU A 435 13.71 2.23 -11.21
C GLU A 435 13.25 1.02 -12.04
N LYS A 436 12.75 -0.04 -11.39
CA LYS A 436 12.19 -1.22 -12.07
C LYS A 436 10.88 -0.86 -12.78
N ILE A 437 9.98 -0.11 -12.13
CA ILE A 437 8.72 0.37 -12.73
C ILE A 437 8.97 1.16 -14.02
N ARG A 438 9.94 2.08 -14.00
CA ARG A 438 10.35 2.87 -15.18
C ARG A 438 10.81 2.05 -16.37
N LYS A 439 11.33 0.85 -16.11
CA LYS A 439 11.92 -0.04 -17.12
C LYS A 439 10.94 -1.08 -17.64
N VAL A 440 9.74 -1.19 -17.07
CA VAL A 440 8.73 -2.15 -17.49
C VAL A 440 8.38 -1.95 -18.97
N SER A 441 8.49 -3.02 -19.74
CA SER A 441 8.19 -3.04 -21.17
C SER A 441 6.81 -3.64 -21.45
N GLY A 442 6.22 -3.30 -22.61
CA GLY A 442 4.96 -3.90 -23.04
C GLY A 442 5.04 -5.42 -23.24
N ARG A 443 6.23 -5.94 -23.55
CA ARG A 443 6.49 -7.38 -23.64
C ARG A 443 6.40 -8.04 -22.26
N GLU A 444 6.99 -7.43 -21.22
CA GLU A 444 6.89 -7.95 -19.86
C GLU A 444 5.43 -7.95 -19.36
N ILE A 445 4.64 -6.94 -19.71
CA ILE A 445 3.20 -6.92 -19.40
C ILE A 445 2.47 -8.13 -20.00
N ALA A 446 2.68 -8.42 -21.28
CA ALA A 446 2.09 -9.58 -21.94
C ALA A 446 2.61 -10.91 -21.35
N GLU A 447 3.90 -10.97 -20.99
CA GLU A 447 4.52 -12.13 -20.36
C GLU A 447 3.90 -12.43 -18.99
N VAL A 448 3.79 -11.44 -18.10
CA VAL A 448 3.20 -11.66 -16.77
C VAL A 448 1.71 -11.98 -16.85
N ALA A 449 0.96 -11.32 -17.75
CA ALA A 449 -0.45 -11.64 -17.97
C ALA A 449 -0.64 -13.09 -18.42
N SER A 450 0.13 -13.55 -19.42
CA SER A 450 0.07 -14.94 -19.92
C SER A 450 0.61 -15.99 -18.94
N THR A 451 1.50 -15.60 -18.03
CA THR A 451 2.06 -16.51 -17.02
C THR A 451 1.08 -16.74 -15.86
N TYR A 452 0.42 -15.67 -15.39
CA TYR A 452 -0.33 -15.67 -14.14
C TYR A 452 -1.85 -15.62 -14.31
N LEU A 453 -2.38 -14.84 -15.27
CA LEU A 453 -3.83 -14.60 -15.43
C LEU A 453 -4.50 -15.63 -16.35
N LEU A 454 -4.27 -16.91 -16.05
CA LEU A 454 -4.76 -18.03 -16.86
C LEU A 454 -6.16 -18.49 -16.39
N PRO A 455 -7.11 -18.80 -17.31
CA PRO A 455 -8.46 -19.24 -16.93
C PRO A 455 -8.50 -20.46 -16.00
N GLN A 456 -7.61 -21.43 -16.21
CA GLN A 456 -7.52 -22.63 -15.38
C GLN A 456 -6.96 -22.38 -13.97
N LYS A 457 -6.35 -21.22 -13.71
CA LYS A 457 -5.82 -20.83 -12.39
C LYS A 457 -6.74 -19.85 -11.65
N LEU A 458 -7.94 -19.62 -12.19
CA LEU A 458 -8.87 -18.64 -11.69
C LEU A 458 -9.63 -19.14 -10.46
N THR A 459 -9.82 -18.27 -9.47
CA THR A 459 -10.87 -18.40 -8.46
C THR A 459 -11.93 -17.35 -8.75
N ILE A 460 -13.20 -17.76 -8.84
CA ILE A 460 -14.35 -16.88 -9.04
C ILE A 460 -15.33 -17.01 -7.88
N GLY A 461 -15.65 -15.88 -7.26
CA GLY A 461 -16.68 -15.73 -6.24
C GLY A 461 -17.82 -14.88 -6.75
N ILE A 462 -19.05 -15.40 -6.64
CA ILE A 462 -20.26 -14.69 -7.03
C ILE A 462 -21.21 -14.70 -5.85
N MET A 463 -21.53 -13.52 -5.31
CA MET A 463 -22.67 -13.35 -4.42
C MET A 463 -23.86 -12.84 -5.21
N HIS A 464 -24.95 -13.60 -5.23
CA HIS A 464 -26.13 -13.27 -6.03
C HIS A 464 -27.38 -13.06 -5.16
N PRO A 465 -28.33 -12.22 -5.60
CA PRO A 465 -29.63 -12.07 -4.93
C PRO A 465 -30.36 -13.40 -4.77
N ILE A 466 -30.86 -13.70 -3.57
CA ILE A 466 -31.91 -14.71 -3.40
C ILE A 466 -33.16 -14.15 -4.09
N LYS A 467 -33.75 -14.89 -5.04
CA LYS A 467 -35.07 -14.53 -5.58
C LYS A 467 -36.04 -14.48 -4.40
N SER A 468 -36.52 -13.28 -4.03
CA SER A 468 -37.61 -13.15 -3.09
C SER A 468 -38.80 -13.91 -3.66
N SER A 469 -39.22 -14.99 -3.00
CA SER A 469 -40.53 -15.58 -3.31
C SER A 469 -41.58 -14.47 -3.17
N PRO A 470 -42.44 -14.24 -4.17
CA PRO A 470 -43.56 -13.32 -3.99
C PRO A 470 -44.37 -13.81 -2.80
N THR A 471 -44.54 -12.93 -1.81
CA THR A 471 -45.35 -13.18 -0.62
C THR A 471 -46.83 -13.04 -0.95
#